data_AF-A0AAU6NEG9-F1
#
_entry.id   AF-A0AAU6NEG9-F1
#
_cell.length_a   1.000
_cell.length_b   1.000
_cell.length_c   1.000
_cell.angle_alpha   90.00
_cell.angle_beta   90.00
_cell.angle_gamma   90.00
#
_symmetry.space_group_name_H-M   'P 1'
#
loop_
_entity.id
_entity.type
_entity.pdbx_description
1 polymer ?
#
loop_
_entity_poly.entity_id
_entity_poly.type
_entity_poly.pdbx_seq_one_letter_code
_entity_poly.pdbx_strand_id
1 'polypeptide(L)' 'MKNMILCLAVAVLLSGCAGVIEKQQPVCTGTALVGGQESSVQIYGVRKQNNQTQYRAGYPFNWTWVSANTFTSTTCQ' A
#
# COMPACT_ATOMS: atom_id res chain seq x y z
N MET A 1 -22.33 26.93 -32.31
CA MET A 1 -21.30 25.88 -32.16
C MET A 1 -20.08 26.29 -31.32
N LYS A 2 -19.76 27.60 -31.17
CA LYS A 2 -18.62 28.07 -30.36
C LYS A 2 -18.75 27.75 -28.85
N ASN A 3 -19.99 27.77 -28.34
CA ASN A 3 -20.28 27.56 -26.91
C ASN A 3 -20.12 26.08 -26.49
N MET A 4 -20.34 25.13 -27.41
CA MET A 4 -20.22 23.69 -27.14
C MET A 4 -18.75 23.26 -27.01
N ILE A 5 -17.86 23.89 -27.78
CA ILE A 5 -16.41 23.68 -27.70
C ILE A 5 -15.86 24.14 -26.35
N LEU A 6 -16.40 25.24 -25.82
CA LEU A 6 -16.00 25.78 -24.52
C LEU A 6 -16.36 24.83 -23.37
N CYS A 7 -17.54 24.21 -23.41
CA CYS A 7 -17.95 23.23 -22.40
C CYS A 7 -17.05 21.98 -22.40
N LEU A 8 -16.62 21.52 -23.58
CA LEU A 8 -15.75 20.35 -23.70
C LEU A 8 -14.35 20.62 -23.13
N ALA A 9 -13.82 21.82 -23.37
CA ALA A 9 -12.51 22.23 -22.84
C ALA A 9 -12.50 22.32 -21.30
N VAL A 10 -13.58 22.83 -20.71
CA VAL A 10 -13.73 22.91 -19.24
C VAL A 10 -13.82 21.52 -18.60
N ALA A 11 -14.50 20.57 -19.24
CA ALA A 11 -14.62 19.20 -18.74
C ALA A 11 -13.26 18.46 -18.71
N VAL A 12 -12.40 18.69 -19.69
CA VAL A 12 -11.04 18.09 -19.73
C VAL A 12 -10.16 18.65 -18.62
N LEU A 13 -10.25 19.95 -18.32
CA LEU A 13 -9.48 20.59 -17.25
C LEU A 13 -9.88 20.07 -15.85
N LEU A 14 -11.11 19.62 -15.67
CA LEU A 14 -11.61 19.05 -14.40
C LEU A 14 -11.25 17.57 -14.20
N SER A 15 -10.70 16.89 -15.21
CA SER A 15 -10.36 15.45 -15.15
C SER A 15 -9.01 15.13 -14.50
N GLY A 16 -8.24 16.15 -14.09
CA GLY A 16 -6.87 16.01 -13.58
C GLY A 16 -6.74 15.91 -12.05
N CYS A 17 -7.47 15.01 -11.39
CA CYS A 17 -7.27 14.73 -9.95
C CYS A 17 -7.32 13.23 -9.59
N ALA A 18 -7.16 12.33 -10.56
CA ALA A 18 -6.72 10.98 -10.24
C ALA A 18 -5.20 11.07 -10.02
N GLY A 19 -4.81 11.43 -8.80
CA GLY A 19 -3.41 11.42 -8.38
C GLY A 19 -2.76 10.12 -8.83
N VAL A 20 -1.56 10.22 -9.39
CA VAL A 20 -0.73 9.06 -9.73
C VAL A 20 -0.85 8.09 -8.55
N ILE A 21 -1.37 6.88 -8.80
CA ILE A 21 -1.31 5.80 -7.81
C ILE A 21 0.18 5.53 -7.66
N GLU A 22 0.79 6.26 -6.74
CA GLU A 22 2.19 6.12 -6.40
C GLU A 22 2.29 4.68 -5.92
N LYS A 23 2.85 3.82 -6.76
CA LYS A 23 3.15 2.44 -6.38
C LYS A 23 4.02 2.57 -5.15
N GLN A 24 3.42 2.43 -3.97
CA GLN A 24 4.15 2.52 -2.73
C GLN A 24 5.23 1.46 -2.81
N GLN A 25 6.49 1.86 -2.84
CA GLN A 25 7.57 0.90 -2.80
C GLN A 25 7.56 0.26 -1.41
N PRO A 26 7.78 -1.06 -1.33
CA PRO A 26 7.91 -1.70 -0.03
C PRO A 26 9.11 -1.08 0.72
N VAL A 27 8.89 -0.78 1.99
CA VAL A 27 9.91 -0.25 2.91
C VAL A 27 10.86 -1.37 3.34
N CYS A 28 10.33 -2.58 3.50
CA CYS A 28 11.07 -3.78 3.87
C CYS A 28 10.27 -5.03 3.46
N THR A 29 10.84 -6.20 3.75
CA THR A 29 10.24 -7.51 3.54
C THR A 29 10.20 -8.28 4.85
N GLY A 30 9.21 -9.15 5.00
CA GLY A 30 9.12 -10.12 6.08
C GLY A 30 8.84 -11.51 5.55
N THR A 31 9.23 -12.53 6.31
CA THR A 31 8.86 -13.91 6.04
C THR A 31 7.71 -14.28 6.95
N ALA A 32 6.62 -14.81 6.40
CA ALA A 32 5.45 -15.27 7.15
C ALA A 32 5.11 -16.71 6.76
N LEU A 33 4.51 -17.47 7.68
CA LEU A 33 3.99 -18.81 7.41
C LEU A 33 2.58 -18.70 6.83
N VAL A 34 2.43 -19.03 5.55
CA VAL A 34 1.15 -19.00 4.82
C VAL A 34 0.84 -20.43 4.40
N GLY A 35 -0.24 -21.00 4.92
CA GLY A 35 -0.61 -22.40 4.62
C GLY A 35 0.46 -23.43 5.02
N GLY A 36 1.29 -23.12 6.03
CA GLY A 36 2.39 -23.98 6.49
C GLY A 36 3.70 -23.84 5.71
N GLN A 37 3.78 -22.95 4.72
CA GLN A 37 5.01 -22.66 3.98
C GLN A 37 5.51 -21.25 4.25
N GLU A 38 6.83 -21.07 4.30
CA GLU A 38 7.43 -19.75 4.40
C GLU A 38 7.20 -18.97 3.10
N SER A 39 6.70 -17.75 3.23
CA SER A 39 6.42 -16.85 2.12
C SER A 39 6.98 -15.47 2.40
N SER A 40 7.64 -14.87 1.40
CA SER A 40 8.11 -13.50 1.47
C SER A 40 6.95 -12.53 1.24
N VAL A 41 6.83 -11.56 2.13
CA VAL A 41 5.74 -10.59 2.18
C VAL A 41 6.32 -9.20 2.18
N GLN A 42 5.80 -8.36 1.30
CA GLN A 42 6.21 -6.97 1.15
C GLN A 42 5.56 -6.11 2.24
N ILE A 43 6.35 -5.28 2.93
CA ILE A 43 5.90 -4.39 4.00
C ILE A 43 5.99 -2.94 3.51
N TYR A 44 4.87 -2.23 3.56
CA TYR A 44 4.72 -0.86 3.03
C TYR A 44 4.70 0.21 4.13
N GLY A 45 4.82 -0.17 5.40
CA GLY A 45 4.84 0.76 6.51
C GLY A 45 5.06 0.07 7.84
N VAL A 46 5.65 0.81 8.78
CA VAL A 46 5.93 0.37 10.15
C VAL A 46 5.31 1.38 11.10
N ARG A 47 4.59 0.91 12.13
CA ARG A 47 4.07 1.77 13.20
C ARG A 47 4.13 1.07 14.55
N LYS A 48 4.05 1.85 15.62
CA LYS A 48 3.90 1.35 16.98
C LYS A 48 2.51 1.69 17.50
N GLN A 49 1.72 0.70 17.88
CA GLN A 49 0.39 0.87 18.46
C GLN A 49 0.30 0.04 19.75
N ASN A 50 -0.12 0.66 20.86
CA ASN A 50 -0.19 0.01 22.19
C ASN A 50 1.14 -0.67 22.59
N ASN A 51 2.24 0.02 22.38
CA ASN A 51 3.60 -0.47 22.62
C ASN A 51 4.03 -1.71 21.78
N GLN A 52 3.23 -2.11 20.78
CA GLN A 52 3.54 -3.21 19.86
C GLN A 52 3.85 -2.68 18.46
N THR A 53 4.84 -3.28 17.79
CA THR A 53 5.16 -2.97 16.39
C THR A 53 4.16 -3.64 15.46
N GLN A 54 3.66 -2.89 14.49
CA GLN A 54 2.76 -3.37 13.45
C GLN A 54 3.31 -3.01 12.07
N TYR A 55 3.11 -3.91 11.11
CA TYR A 55 3.54 -3.77 9.74
C TYR A 55 2.32 -3.69 8.82
N ARG A 56 2.36 -2.76 7.88
CA ARG A 56 1.38 -2.68 6.80
C ARG A 56 1.80 -3.64 5.70
N ALA A 57 1.27 -4.84 5.73
CA ALA A 57 1.74 -5.93 4.88
C ALA A 57 0.87 -6.09 3.62
N GLY A 58 1.50 -6.32 2.47
CA GLY A 58 0.83 -6.63 1.22
C GLY A 58 0.19 -8.03 1.22
N TYR A 59 0.10 -8.66 0.05
CA TYR A 59 -0.38 -10.04 -0.05
C TYR A 59 0.43 -10.99 0.86
N PRO A 60 -0.21 -11.91 1.61
CA PRO A 60 -1.65 -12.22 1.62
C PRO A 60 -2.50 -11.40 2.60
N PHE A 61 -1.93 -10.41 3.29
CA PHE A 61 -2.58 -9.63 4.34
C PHE A 61 -3.37 -8.42 3.83
N ASN A 62 -3.55 -8.26 2.51
CA ASN A 62 -4.42 -7.26 1.90
C ASN A 62 -4.18 -5.80 2.39
N TRP A 63 -2.92 -5.38 2.52
CA TRP A 63 -2.52 -4.01 2.91
C TRP A 63 -3.02 -3.59 4.30
N THR A 64 -3.32 -4.58 5.16
CA THR A 64 -3.75 -4.37 6.54
C THR A 64 -2.56 -4.24 7.49
N TRP A 65 -2.81 -3.65 8.66
CA TRP A 65 -1.84 -3.58 9.74
C TRP A 65 -1.90 -4.87 10.55
N VAL A 66 -0.80 -5.62 10.52
CA VAL A 66 -0.63 -6.89 11.24
C VAL A 66 0.51 -6.78 12.25
N SER A 67 0.46 -7.57 13.31
CA SER A 67 1.50 -7.60 14.34
C SER A 67 2.84 -8.05 13.75
N ALA A 68 3.95 -7.47 14.22
CA ALA A 68 5.29 -7.94 13.88
C ALA A 68 5.49 -9.43 14.19
N ASN A 69 4.79 -9.96 15.19
CA ASN A 69 4.84 -11.37 15.59
C ASN A 69 4.22 -12.34 14.55
N THR A 70 3.56 -11.81 13.51
CA THR A 70 3.03 -12.60 12.39
C THR A 70 4.15 -13.09 11.46
N PHE A 71 5.32 -12.46 11.54
CA PHE A 71 6.48 -12.75 10.70
C PHE A 71 7.53 -13.53 11.49
N THR A 72 8.12 -14.54 10.87
CA THR A 72 9.25 -15.31 11.43
C THR A 72 10.55 -14.52 11.37
N SER A 73 10.69 -13.63 10.39
CA SER A 73 11.81 -12.69 10.26
C SER A 73 11.40 -11.47 9.45
N THR A 74 12.08 -10.34 9.67
CA THR A 74 11.87 -9.10 8.89
C THR A 74 13.18 -8.39 8.62
N THR A 75 13.25 -7.68 7.49
CA THR A 75 14.38 -6.79 7.13
C THR A 75 14.16 -5.33 7.56
N CYS A 76 13.06 -5.05 8.27
CA CYS A 76 12.75 -3.73 8.80
C CYS A 76 13.71 -3.39 9.97
N GLN A 77 14.31 -2.20 9.93
CA GLN A 77 15.21 -1.66 10.97
C GLN A 77 14.46 -0.84 12.00
#